data_AF-A0A5N0TBW2-F1
#
_entry.id   AF-A0A5N0TBW2-F1
#
_cell.length_a   1.000
_cell.length_b   1.000
_cell.length_c   1.000
_cell.angle_alpha   90.00
_cell.angle_beta   90.00
_cell.angle_gamma   90.00
#
_symmetry.space_group_name_H-M   'P 1'
#
loop_
_entity.id
_entity.type
_entity.pdbx_description
1 polymer ?
#
loop_
_entity_poly.entity_id
_entity_poly.type
_entity_poly.pdbx_seq_one_letter_code
_entity_poly.pdbx_strand_id
1 'polypeptide(L)'
;MAERLAQQLNDFAAHVRSPHLHPPPDDVEDRRMAIYRDLYRRNLASFIEGSFPVLYRLLDEDKWRTLIRDFSDTHRCQTPLFPEIPREFLRYLQDERGEQPDDPPFLLELAHYEWVELALDLDPQDLEAIPAQADGDLVDGVPVLSPLAWPLAYRYPVHEIRPEFQPDSPPAEPTLLLVYRDRGDRVRFTRLNPLTAGLLAELQANPDHTGRQAITAVARANGHPDPDAMVEAGTRLLGGLRERDVILGARPDP
;
A
#
# COMPACT_ATOMS: atom_id res chain seq x y z
N MET A 1 4.29 -36.74 -20.96
CA MET A 1 5.44 -36.71 -20.02
C MET A 1 5.53 -35.37 -19.29
N ALA A 2 5.49 -34.23 -20.00
CA ALA A 2 5.47 -32.90 -19.40
C ALA A 2 4.26 -32.64 -18.48
N GLU A 3 3.05 -33.07 -18.89
CA GLU A 3 1.83 -32.92 -18.07
C GLU A 3 1.88 -33.71 -16.77
N ARG A 4 2.48 -34.91 -16.78
CA ARG A 4 2.64 -35.76 -15.59
C ARG A 4 3.62 -35.13 -14.59
N LEU A 5 4.74 -34.58 -15.08
CA LEU A 5 5.71 -33.88 -14.24
C LEU A 5 5.09 -32.60 -13.64
N ALA A 6 4.34 -31.84 -14.45
CA ALA A 6 3.65 -30.64 -13.97
C ALA A 6 2.63 -30.97 -12.87
N GLN A 7 1.86 -32.05 -13.04
CA GLN A 7 0.93 -32.52 -12.01
C GLN A 7 1.67 -32.92 -10.72
N GLN A 8 2.75 -33.69 -10.83
CA GLN A 8 3.56 -34.09 -9.66
C GLN A 8 4.16 -32.88 -8.92
N LEU A 9 4.62 -31.86 -9.64
CA LEU A 9 5.13 -30.62 -9.03
C LEU A 9 4.02 -29.81 -8.36
N ASN A 10 2.81 -29.78 -8.94
CA ASN A 10 1.66 -29.12 -8.33
C ASN A 10 1.21 -29.84 -7.05
N ASP A 11 1.14 -31.17 -7.07
CA ASP A 11 0.75 -31.98 -5.90
C ASP A 11 1.80 -31.84 -4.78
N PHE A 12 3.08 -31.84 -5.15
CA PHE A 12 4.18 -31.55 -4.23
C PHE A 12 4.04 -30.15 -3.60
N ALA A 13 3.82 -29.11 -4.41
CA ALA A 13 3.67 -27.73 -3.92
C ALA A 13 2.42 -27.56 -3.04
N ALA A 14 1.29 -28.18 -3.43
CA ALA A 14 0.06 -28.16 -2.66
C ALA A 14 0.24 -28.82 -1.29
N HIS A 15 0.93 -29.96 -1.21
CA HIS A 15 1.25 -30.60 0.06
C HIS A 15 2.22 -29.77 0.92
N VAL A 16 3.26 -29.17 0.32
CA VAL A 16 4.19 -28.31 1.06
C VAL A 16 3.48 -27.10 1.69
N ARG A 17 2.52 -26.52 0.96
CA ARG A 17 1.72 -25.37 1.42
C ARG A 17 0.70 -25.75 2.48
N SER A 18 -0.05 -26.83 2.28
CA SER A 18 -1.18 -27.24 3.12
C SER A 18 -1.18 -28.76 3.35
N PRO A 19 -0.26 -29.28 4.17
CA PRO A 19 -0.03 -30.72 4.32
C PRO A 19 -1.19 -31.48 4.97
N HIS A 20 -2.10 -30.76 5.62
CA HIS A 20 -3.30 -31.32 6.25
C HIS A 20 -4.50 -31.36 5.29
N LEU A 21 -4.44 -30.62 4.17
CA LEU A 21 -5.48 -30.62 3.12
C LEU A 21 -5.11 -31.52 1.93
N HIS A 22 -3.81 -31.73 1.69
CA HIS A 22 -3.32 -32.51 0.56
C HIS A 22 -2.39 -33.64 1.01
N PRO A 23 -2.55 -34.88 0.52
CA PRO A 23 -1.67 -35.99 0.86
C PRO A 23 -0.26 -35.78 0.26
N PRO A 24 0.79 -36.37 0.87
CA PRO A 24 2.13 -36.33 0.29
C PRO A 24 2.17 -37.15 -1.01
N PRO A 25 3.01 -36.78 -2.00
CA PRO A 25 3.26 -37.62 -3.17
C PRO A 25 3.82 -39.00 -2.78
N ASP A 26 3.34 -40.06 -3.44
CA ASP A 26 3.69 -41.47 -3.15
C ASP A 26 5.20 -41.79 -3.27
N ASP A 27 5.94 -40.97 -4.01
CA ASP A 27 7.34 -41.17 -4.37
C ASP A 27 8.34 -40.37 -3.49
N VAL A 28 7.84 -39.63 -2.49
CA VAL A 28 8.68 -38.81 -1.60
C VAL A 28 8.55 -39.25 -0.14
N GLU A 29 9.68 -39.57 0.50
CA GLU A 29 9.74 -39.88 1.93
C GLU A 29 9.25 -38.70 2.79
N ASP A 30 8.36 -38.96 3.75
CA ASP A 30 7.79 -37.90 4.62
C ASP A 30 8.87 -37.10 5.37
N ARG A 31 9.98 -37.74 5.77
CA ARG A 31 11.12 -37.03 6.38
C ARG A 31 11.67 -35.93 5.48
N ARG A 32 11.77 -36.18 4.17
CA ARG A 32 12.23 -35.16 3.20
C ARG A 32 11.16 -34.10 3.02
N MET A 33 9.89 -34.51 3.00
CA MET A 33 8.78 -33.58 2.89
C MET A 33 8.70 -32.61 4.08
N ALA A 34 8.97 -33.10 5.30
CA ALA A 34 9.05 -32.28 6.50
C ALA A 34 10.04 -31.11 6.35
N ILE A 35 11.20 -31.35 5.75
CA ILE A 35 12.21 -30.31 5.50
C ILE A 35 11.64 -29.21 4.58
N TYR A 36 10.94 -29.59 3.51
CA TYR A 36 10.35 -28.63 2.58
C TYR A 36 9.18 -27.85 3.21
N ARG A 37 8.30 -28.52 3.96
CA ARG A 37 7.22 -27.88 4.74
C ARG A 37 7.79 -26.83 5.69
N ASP A 38 8.81 -27.21 6.46
CA ASP A 38 9.44 -26.33 7.44
C ASP A 38 10.20 -25.17 6.80
N LEU A 39 10.86 -25.40 5.65
CA LEU A 39 11.56 -24.35 4.91
C LEU A 39 10.57 -23.34 4.33
N TYR A 40 9.54 -23.81 3.63
CA TYR A 40 8.52 -22.94 3.04
C TYR A 40 7.84 -22.08 4.11
N ARG A 41 7.34 -22.71 5.19
CA ARG A 41 6.64 -21.99 6.26
C ARG A 41 7.53 -20.94 6.93
N ARG A 42 8.79 -21.28 7.25
CA ARG A 42 9.72 -20.33 7.88
C ARG A 42 10.05 -19.16 6.96
N ASN A 43 10.29 -19.43 5.68
CA ASN A 43 10.61 -18.39 4.71
C ASN A 43 9.41 -17.46 4.51
N LEU A 44 8.20 -18.01 4.38
CA LEU A 44 6.98 -17.21 4.24
C LEU A 44 6.75 -16.35 5.49
N ALA A 45 6.80 -16.94 6.68
CA ALA A 45 6.60 -16.22 7.94
C ALA A 45 7.62 -15.10 8.12
N SER A 46 8.92 -15.38 7.92
CA SER A 46 10.00 -14.39 8.06
C SER A 46 9.90 -13.27 7.02
N PHE A 47 9.43 -13.58 5.82
CA PHE A 47 9.30 -12.58 4.76
C PHE A 47 8.11 -11.63 4.99
N ILE A 48 6.96 -12.17 5.39
CA ILE A 48 5.81 -11.35 5.82
C ILE A 48 6.19 -10.55 7.07
N GLU A 49 6.89 -11.14 8.04
CA GLU A 49 7.37 -10.44 9.24
C GLU A 49 8.23 -9.22 8.88
N GLY A 50 9.19 -9.39 7.96
CA GLY A 50 10.04 -8.30 7.50
C GLY A 50 9.30 -7.21 6.73
N SER A 51 8.17 -7.55 6.09
CA SER A 51 7.35 -6.62 5.31
C SER A 51 6.29 -5.89 6.15
N PHE A 52 5.90 -6.45 7.30
CA PHE A 52 4.88 -5.91 8.21
C PHE A 52 5.36 -5.91 9.67
N PRO A 53 6.47 -5.20 9.99
CA PRO A 53 7.13 -5.27 11.30
C PRO A 53 6.32 -4.71 12.47
N VAL A 54 5.44 -3.73 12.25
CA VAL A 54 4.51 -3.22 13.27
C VAL A 54 3.43 -4.25 13.51
N LEU A 55 2.76 -4.74 12.46
CA LEU A 55 1.72 -5.78 12.58
C LEU A 55 2.25 -7.01 13.32
N TYR A 56 3.45 -7.49 12.97
CA TYR A 56 4.09 -8.62 13.64
C TYR A 56 4.28 -8.37 15.15
N ARG A 57 4.70 -7.16 15.54
CA ARG A 57 4.92 -6.82 16.96
C ARG A 57 3.62 -6.71 17.78
N LEU A 58 2.47 -6.48 17.14
CA LEU A 58 1.18 -6.38 17.82
C LEU A 58 0.55 -7.75 18.08
N LEU A 59 0.84 -8.71 17.19
CA LEU A 59 0.31 -10.06 17.28
C LEU A 59 1.23 -10.91 18.16
N ASP A 60 0.65 -11.62 19.13
CA ASP A 60 1.41 -12.64 19.83
C ASP A 60 1.83 -13.77 18.87
N GLU A 61 2.78 -14.60 19.31
CA GLU A 61 3.38 -15.62 18.44
C GLU A 61 2.34 -16.63 17.90
N ASP A 62 1.32 -16.96 18.68
CA ASP A 62 0.31 -17.95 18.28
C ASP A 62 -0.71 -17.35 17.29
N LYS A 63 -1.10 -16.08 17.48
CA LYS A 63 -1.91 -15.32 16.52
C LYS A 63 -1.17 -15.15 15.20
N TRP A 64 0.11 -14.78 15.24
CA TRP A 64 0.93 -14.64 14.04
C TRP A 64 1.03 -15.95 13.26
N ARG A 65 1.39 -17.05 13.93
CA ARG A 65 1.48 -18.38 13.29
C ARG A 65 0.14 -18.79 12.68
N THR A 66 -0.97 -18.49 13.35
CA THR A 66 -2.32 -18.78 12.86
C THR A 66 -2.66 -17.97 11.62
N LEU A 67 -2.34 -16.67 11.61
CA LEU A 67 -2.50 -15.77 10.46
C LEU A 67 -1.69 -16.24 9.24
N ILE A 68 -0.41 -16.56 9.43
CA ILE A 68 0.45 -17.04 8.33
C ILE A 68 0.00 -18.41 7.81
N ARG A 69 -0.45 -19.30 8.69
CA ARG A 69 -1.01 -20.60 8.29
C ARG A 69 -2.27 -20.39 7.45
N ASP A 70 -3.20 -19.58 7.93
CA ASP A 70 -4.47 -19.32 7.23
C ASP A 70 -4.23 -18.68 5.85
N PHE A 71 -3.30 -17.71 5.78
CA PHE A 71 -2.84 -17.16 4.50
C PHE A 71 -2.30 -18.24 3.56
N SER A 72 -1.39 -19.10 4.05
CA SER A 72 -0.80 -20.19 3.27
C SER A 72 -1.87 -21.15 2.74
N ASP A 73 -2.85 -21.50 3.56
CA ASP A 73 -3.86 -22.50 3.22
C ASP A 73 -4.91 -21.96 2.25
N THR A 74 -5.43 -20.76 2.55
CA THR A 74 -6.52 -20.14 1.82
C THR A 74 -6.02 -19.49 0.53
N HIS A 75 -4.94 -18.71 0.61
CA HIS A 75 -4.49 -17.89 -0.51
C HIS A 75 -3.52 -18.64 -1.42
N ARG A 76 -3.82 -18.64 -2.72
CA ARG A 76 -2.90 -19.11 -3.75
C ARG A 76 -2.25 -17.91 -4.41
N CYS A 77 -1.00 -17.63 -4.00
CA CYS A 77 -0.19 -16.58 -4.61
C CYS A 77 -0.15 -16.75 -6.14
N GLN A 78 -0.48 -15.69 -6.86
CA GLN A 78 -0.58 -15.71 -8.33
C GLN A 78 0.77 -15.49 -9.02
N THR A 79 1.81 -15.22 -8.24
CA THR A 79 3.15 -14.86 -8.70
C THR A 79 4.21 -15.66 -7.94
N PRO A 80 5.25 -16.15 -8.63
CA PRO A 80 6.40 -16.78 -7.98
C PRO A 80 7.42 -15.74 -7.45
N LEU A 81 7.19 -14.45 -7.69
CA LEU A 81 8.13 -13.38 -7.32
C LEU A 81 7.98 -13.05 -5.83
N PHE A 82 9.03 -13.29 -5.06
CA PHE A 82 9.07 -12.97 -3.63
C PHE A 82 8.69 -11.51 -3.30
N PRO A 83 9.17 -10.48 -4.04
CA PRO A 83 8.79 -9.09 -3.76
C PRO A 83 7.30 -8.80 -3.85
N GLU A 84 6.52 -9.63 -4.55
CA GLU A 84 5.07 -9.46 -4.69
C GLU A 84 4.26 -10.15 -3.58
N ILE A 85 4.88 -11.04 -2.81
CA ILE A 85 4.21 -11.78 -1.73
C ILE A 85 3.54 -10.86 -0.68
N PRO A 86 4.06 -9.67 -0.31
CA PRO A 86 3.38 -8.80 0.65
C PRO A 86 2.08 -8.23 0.05
N ARG A 87 2.05 -8.01 -1.27
CA ARG A 87 0.84 -7.60 -1.99
C ARG A 87 -0.20 -8.72 -2.04
N GLU A 88 0.24 -9.96 -2.25
CA GLU A 88 -0.67 -11.13 -2.17
C GLU A 88 -1.22 -11.31 -0.75
N PHE A 89 -0.41 -11.08 0.28
CA PHE A 89 -0.86 -11.08 1.67
C PHE A 89 -1.93 -10.01 1.95
N LEU A 90 -1.76 -8.79 1.43
CA LEU A 90 -2.81 -7.76 1.50
C LEU A 90 -4.11 -8.18 0.82
N ARG A 91 -4.02 -8.78 -0.38
CA ARG A 91 -5.20 -9.27 -1.09
C ARG A 91 -5.95 -10.30 -0.27
N TYR A 92 -5.22 -11.24 0.35
CA TYR A 92 -5.80 -12.21 1.27
C TYR A 92 -6.51 -11.54 2.45
N LEU A 93 -5.88 -10.56 3.11
CA LEU A 93 -6.48 -9.83 4.23
C LEU A 93 -7.77 -9.10 3.83
N GLN A 94 -7.80 -8.57 2.60
CA GLN A 94 -8.92 -7.80 2.08
C GLN A 94 -10.09 -8.67 1.61
N ASP A 95 -9.79 -9.74 0.86
CA ASP A 95 -10.80 -10.44 0.06
C ASP A 95 -11.17 -11.83 0.63
N GLU A 96 -10.30 -12.46 1.44
CA GLU A 96 -10.42 -13.88 1.79
C GLU A 96 -10.51 -14.14 3.31
N ARG A 97 -9.78 -13.38 4.13
CA ARG A 97 -9.70 -13.61 5.59
C ARG A 97 -11.04 -13.41 6.32
N GLY A 98 -11.82 -12.43 5.86
CA GLY A 98 -13.04 -12.00 6.53
C GLY A 98 -12.79 -11.41 7.93
N GLU A 99 -13.88 -11.18 8.68
CA GLU A 99 -13.79 -10.73 10.07
C GLU A 99 -13.46 -11.89 11.00
N GLN A 100 -12.36 -11.78 11.76
CA GLN A 100 -11.97 -12.74 12.79
C GLN A 100 -12.06 -12.08 14.18
N PRO A 101 -12.65 -12.74 15.20
CA PRO A 101 -12.84 -12.13 16.52
C PRO A 101 -11.55 -11.68 17.23
N ASP A 102 -10.43 -12.34 16.94
CA ASP A 102 -9.14 -12.11 17.58
C ASP A 102 -8.25 -11.08 16.85
N ASP A 103 -8.72 -10.59 15.70
CA ASP A 103 -7.99 -9.61 14.89
C ASP A 103 -8.17 -8.19 15.41
N PRO A 104 -7.10 -7.39 15.43
CA PRO A 104 -7.23 -5.96 15.61
C PRO A 104 -8.13 -5.36 14.52
N PRO A 105 -9.05 -4.45 14.87
CA PRO A 105 -10.03 -3.93 13.91
C PRO A 105 -9.39 -3.03 12.83
N PHE A 106 -8.12 -2.66 13.00
CA PHE A 106 -7.29 -1.90 12.07
C PHE A 106 -6.32 -2.78 11.26
N LEU A 107 -6.37 -4.11 11.37
CA LEU A 107 -5.36 -5.03 10.83
C LEU A 107 -5.10 -4.80 9.33
N LEU A 108 -6.15 -4.72 8.51
CA LEU A 108 -6.01 -4.47 7.07
C LEU A 108 -5.43 -3.07 6.79
N GLU A 109 -5.92 -2.04 7.48
CA GLU A 109 -5.46 -0.67 7.29
C GLU A 109 -3.99 -0.51 7.68
N LEU A 110 -3.56 -1.12 8.79
CA LEU A 110 -2.17 -1.15 9.23
C LEU A 110 -1.29 -1.91 8.24
N ALA A 111 -1.71 -3.10 7.81
CA ALA A 111 -0.96 -3.87 6.81
C ALA A 111 -0.79 -3.05 5.52
N HIS A 112 -1.86 -2.41 5.03
CA HIS A 112 -1.78 -1.56 3.85
C HIS A 112 -0.79 -0.41 4.05
N TYR A 113 -0.83 0.26 5.21
CA TYR A 113 0.11 1.33 5.55
C TYR A 113 1.57 0.90 5.50
N GLU A 114 1.93 -0.25 6.10
CA GLU A 114 3.30 -0.76 6.07
C GLU A 114 3.73 -1.19 4.65
N TRP A 115 2.82 -1.80 3.89
CA TRP A 115 3.11 -2.22 2.52
C TRP A 115 3.37 -1.04 1.57
N VAL A 116 2.70 0.10 1.76
CA VAL A 116 2.90 1.27 0.88
C VAL A 116 4.36 1.73 0.89
N GLU A 117 5.06 1.63 2.02
CA GLU A 117 6.50 1.94 2.08
C GLU A 117 7.30 1.08 1.10
N LEU A 118 7.12 -0.24 1.21
CA LEU A 118 7.77 -1.21 0.35
C LEU A 118 7.37 -1.05 -1.12
N ALA A 119 6.10 -0.78 -1.39
CA ALA A 119 5.58 -0.60 -2.74
C ALA A 119 6.24 0.60 -3.43
N LEU A 120 6.35 1.73 -2.72
CA LEU A 120 7.01 2.93 -3.25
C LEU A 120 8.52 2.76 -3.34
N ASP A 121 9.16 2.04 -2.42
CA ASP A 121 10.61 1.77 -2.48
C ASP A 121 10.98 0.93 -3.71
N LEU A 122 10.15 -0.07 -4.05
CA LEU A 122 10.36 -0.99 -5.17
C LEU A 122 9.81 -0.49 -6.51
N ASP A 123 9.05 0.60 -6.55
CA ASP A 123 8.45 1.10 -7.78
C ASP A 123 9.56 1.47 -8.80
N PRO A 124 9.54 0.97 -10.05
CA PRO A 124 10.61 1.22 -11.01
C PRO A 124 10.53 2.60 -11.67
N GLN A 125 9.51 3.42 -11.39
CA GLN A 125 9.35 4.72 -12.03
C GLN A 125 10.42 5.73 -11.61
N ASP A 126 11.05 6.34 -12.62
CA ASP A 126 11.97 7.45 -12.46
C ASP A 126 11.22 8.78 -12.65
N LEU A 127 11.22 9.64 -11.64
CA LEU A 127 10.55 10.94 -11.68
C LEU A 127 11.15 11.88 -12.73
N GLU A 128 12.45 11.75 -13.06
CA GLU A 128 13.11 12.55 -14.09
C GLU A 128 12.65 12.19 -15.50
N ALA A 129 12.15 10.96 -15.70
CA ALA A 129 11.62 10.51 -16.98
C ALA A 129 10.18 10.99 -17.25
N ILE A 130 9.51 11.59 -16.27
CA ILE A 130 8.12 12.02 -16.38
C ILE A 130 8.06 13.42 -17.02
N PRO A 131 7.32 13.59 -18.13
CA PRO A 131 7.21 14.89 -18.79
C PRO A 131 6.51 15.93 -17.91
N ALA A 132 7.28 16.85 -17.35
CA ALA A 132 6.79 18.00 -16.60
C ALA A 132 7.75 19.18 -16.76
N GLN A 133 7.20 20.36 -17.02
CA GLN A 133 7.95 21.60 -16.93
C GLN A 133 8.08 22.00 -15.46
N ALA A 134 9.26 21.78 -14.87
CA ALA A 134 9.51 22.00 -13.43
C ALA A 134 9.19 23.43 -12.97
N ASP A 135 9.50 24.44 -13.79
CA ASP A 135 9.22 25.86 -13.54
C ASP A 135 7.88 26.34 -14.13
N GLY A 136 7.08 25.43 -14.68
CA GLY A 136 5.79 25.75 -15.29
C GLY A 136 4.78 26.32 -14.29
N ASP A 137 3.79 27.05 -14.83
CA ASP A 137 2.73 27.65 -14.03
C ASP A 137 1.80 26.58 -13.46
N LEU A 138 1.84 26.38 -12.15
CA LEU A 138 0.99 25.39 -11.48
C LEU A 138 -0.46 25.86 -11.31
N VAL A 139 -0.75 27.15 -11.44
CA VAL A 139 -2.08 27.71 -11.22
C VAL A 139 -2.87 27.69 -12.52
N ASP A 140 -2.33 28.29 -13.57
CA ASP A 140 -3.01 28.38 -14.86
C ASP A 140 -2.63 27.25 -15.83
N GLY A 141 -1.55 26.52 -15.55
CA GLY A 141 -1.21 25.26 -16.20
C GLY A 141 -1.80 24.04 -15.47
N VAL A 142 -1.60 22.86 -16.06
CA VAL A 142 -2.07 21.57 -15.53
C VAL A 142 -0.97 20.93 -14.68
N PRO A 143 -1.11 20.84 -13.35
CA PRO A 143 -0.09 20.24 -12.50
C PRO A 143 0.09 18.75 -12.77
N VAL A 144 1.33 18.31 -12.90
CA VAL A 144 1.67 16.89 -13.05
C VAL A 144 1.91 16.30 -11.67
N LEU A 145 0.97 15.50 -11.17
CA LEU A 145 1.14 14.77 -9.93
C LEU A 145 2.16 13.64 -10.11
N SER A 146 3.04 13.47 -9.13
CA SER A 146 3.95 12.34 -9.08
C SER A 146 3.16 11.03 -8.95
N PRO A 147 3.41 10.01 -9.80
CA PRO A 147 2.78 8.70 -9.65
C PRO A 147 3.28 7.97 -8.40
N LEU A 148 4.39 8.43 -7.82
CA LEU A 148 4.95 7.97 -6.56
C LEU A 148 4.48 8.80 -5.36
N ALA A 149 3.41 9.60 -5.50
CA ALA A 149 2.80 10.34 -4.41
C ALA A 149 1.36 9.86 -4.16
N TRP A 150 1.17 9.13 -3.06
CA TRP A 150 -0.07 8.44 -2.75
C TRP A 150 -0.77 9.12 -1.56
N PRO A 151 -1.81 9.94 -1.81
CA PRO A 151 -2.71 10.40 -0.77
C PRO A 151 -3.59 9.22 -0.31
N LEU A 152 -3.61 8.98 0.99
CA LEU A 152 -4.27 7.85 1.63
C LEU A 152 -5.19 8.35 2.73
N ALA A 153 -6.33 7.68 2.88
CA ALA A 153 -7.29 7.93 3.95
C ALA A 153 -7.55 6.64 4.71
N TYR A 154 -7.35 6.69 6.02
CA TYR A 154 -7.54 5.59 6.94
C TYR A 154 -8.60 5.96 7.97
N ARG A 155 -9.41 4.98 8.40
CA ARG A 155 -10.35 5.19 9.50
C ARG A 155 -9.60 5.20 10.83
N TYR A 156 -8.54 4.40 10.92
CA TYR A 156 -7.69 4.34 12.09
C TYR A 156 -6.42 5.19 11.93
N PRO A 157 -5.83 5.68 13.04
CA PRO A 157 -4.57 6.38 13.02
C PRO A 157 -3.39 5.41 12.85
N VAL A 158 -3.32 4.72 11.73
CA VAL A 158 -2.34 3.65 11.43
C VAL A 158 -0.88 4.05 11.70
N HIS A 159 -0.51 5.28 11.37
CA HIS A 159 0.81 5.87 11.64
C HIS A 159 1.20 6.00 13.13
N GLU A 160 0.24 5.89 14.05
CA GLU A 160 0.47 5.94 15.50
C GLU A 160 0.41 4.57 16.16
N ILE A 161 -0.04 3.54 15.44
CA ILE A 161 -0.27 2.21 16.02
C ILE A 161 1.04 1.58 16.45
N ARG A 162 1.03 1.08 17.68
CA ARG A 162 2.17 0.44 18.36
C ARG A 162 1.63 -0.40 19.53
N PRO A 163 2.42 -1.28 20.16
CA PRO A 163 1.93 -2.12 21.25
C PRO A 163 1.20 -1.33 22.36
N GLU A 164 1.65 -0.10 22.64
CA GLU A 164 1.08 0.78 23.67
C GLU A 164 -0.14 1.60 23.20
N PHE A 165 -0.47 1.59 21.90
CA PHE A 165 -1.60 2.33 21.33
C PHE A 165 -2.30 1.52 20.24
N GLN A 166 -3.40 0.86 20.64
CA GLN A 166 -4.23 0.00 19.80
C GLN A 166 -5.70 0.39 20.01
N PRO A 167 -6.25 1.30 19.19
CA PRO A 167 -7.63 1.75 19.37
C PRO A 167 -8.65 0.67 18.95
N ASP A 168 -9.62 0.40 19.82
CA ASP A 168 -10.72 -0.55 19.55
C ASP A 168 -11.79 0.01 18.61
N SER A 169 -11.87 1.34 18.46
CA SER A 169 -12.80 2.01 17.56
C SER A 169 -12.13 3.19 16.85
N PRO A 170 -12.53 3.50 15.61
CA PRO A 170 -11.92 4.58 14.86
C PRO A 170 -12.32 5.94 15.46
N PRO A 171 -11.42 6.94 15.46
CA PRO A 171 -11.78 8.31 15.81
C PRO A 171 -12.85 8.89 14.87
N ALA A 172 -13.44 10.02 15.27
CA ALA A 172 -14.48 10.69 14.48
C ALA A 172 -13.96 11.21 13.12
N GLU A 173 -12.70 11.66 13.08
CA GLU A 173 -12.06 12.14 11.88
C GLU A 173 -11.10 11.08 11.31
N PRO A 174 -11.09 10.88 9.97
CA PRO A 174 -10.16 9.95 9.36
C PRO A 174 -8.72 10.47 9.47
N THR A 175 -7.78 9.55 9.41
CA THR A 175 -6.36 9.84 9.28
C THR A 175 -6.01 10.00 7.81
N LEU A 176 -5.64 11.22 7.42
CA LEU A 176 -5.23 11.56 6.06
C LEU A 176 -3.72 11.62 6.00
N LEU A 177 -3.11 10.80 5.15
CA LEU A 177 -1.66 10.71 4.97
C LEU A 177 -1.30 10.93 3.51
N LEU A 178 -0.08 11.40 3.29
CA LEU A 178 0.61 11.36 2.02
C LEU A 178 1.85 10.52 2.22
N VAL A 179 1.97 9.46 1.43
CA VAL A 179 3.21 8.69 1.32
C VAL A 179 3.77 8.95 -0.06
N TYR A 180 5.04 9.35 -0.14
CA TYR A 180 5.64 9.66 -1.43
C TYR A 180 7.13 9.34 -1.48
N ARG A 181 7.64 8.99 -2.66
CA ARG A 181 9.08 8.88 -2.92
C ARG A 181 9.58 10.15 -3.61
N ASP A 182 10.60 10.78 -3.04
CA ASP A 182 11.24 11.97 -3.61
C ASP A 182 12.30 11.61 -4.66
N ARG A 183 12.87 12.61 -5.35
CA ARG A 183 13.97 12.41 -6.32
C ARG A 183 15.26 11.86 -5.72
N GLY A 184 15.38 11.82 -4.39
CA GLY A 184 16.49 11.20 -3.68
C GLY A 184 16.24 9.73 -3.33
N ASP A 185 15.21 9.11 -3.94
CA ASP A 185 14.72 7.76 -3.67
C ASP A 185 14.36 7.54 -2.20
N ARG A 186 13.91 8.58 -1.50
CA ARG A 186 13.46 8.46 -0.11
C ARG A 186 11.95 8.45 -0.01
N VAL A 187 11.41 7.37 0.54
CA VAL A 187 10.00 7.32 0.93
C VAL A 187 9.78 8.19 2.16
N ARG A 188 8.74 9.02 2.12
CA ARG A 188 8.37 9.98 3.17
C ARG A 188 6.90 9.88 3.49
N PHE A 189 6.60 10.12 4.76
CA PHE A 189 5.25 10.14 5.30
C PHE A 189 4.91 11.54 5.79
N THR A 190 3.72 12.03 5.49
CA THR A 190 3.27 13.34 5.95
C THR A 190 1.77 13.29 6.22
N ARG A 191 1.34 13.81 7.37
CA ARG A 191 -0.09 13.97 7.66
C ARG A 191 -0.66 15.13 6.85
N LEU A 192 -1.80 14.88 6.22
CA LEU A 192 -2.51 15.87 5.43
C LEU A 192 -3.61 16.52 6.28
N ASN A 193 -3.85 17.80 6.03
CA ASN A 193 -5.13 18.41 6.40
C ASN A 193 -6.19 18.08 5.33
N PRO A 194 -7.49 18.22 5.65
CA PRO A 194 -8.57 17.90 4.71
C PRO A 194 -8.48 18.68 3.38
N LEU A 195 -8.05 19.93 3.43
CA LEU A 195 -7.92 20.77 2.24
C LEU A 195 -6.88 20.23 1.26
N THR A 196 -5.72 19.83 1.76
CA THR A 196 -4.61 19.30 0.93
C THR A 196 -4.97 17.92 0.38
N ALA A 197 -5.59 17.06 1.21
CA ALA A 197 -6.07 15.76 0.74
C ALA A 197 -7.12 15.91 -0.37
N GLY A 198 -8.06 16.86 -0.21
CA GLY A 198 -9.04 17.17 -1.24
C GLY A 198 -8.41 17.67 -2.54
N LEU A 199 -7.39 18.54 -2.46
CA LEU A 199 -6.66 19.01 -3.64
C LEU A 199 -5.94 17.89 -4.38
N LEU A 200 -5.25 17.00 -3.66
CA LEU A 200 -4.58 15.86 -4.27
C LEU A 200 -5.58 14.89 -4.91
N ALA A 201 -6.69 14.60 -4.22
CA ALA A 201 -7.75 13.77 -4.77
C ALA A 201 -8.40 14.37 -6.03
N GLU A 202 -8.60 15.70 -6.06
CA GLU A 202 -9.13 16.42 -7.21
C GLU A 202 -8.17 16.35 -8.42
N LEU A 203 -6.87 16.55 -8.19
CA LEU A 203 -5.85 16.44 -9.24
C LEU A 203 -5.72 14.99 -9.77
N GLN A 204 -5.89 13.99 -8.90
CA GLN A 204 -5.90 12.58 -9.30
C GLN A 204 -7.13 12.21 -10.14
N ALA A 205 -8.31 12.68 -9.72
CA ALA A 205 -9.56 12.39 -10.41
C ALA A 205 -9.69 13.14 -11.73
N ASN A 206 -9.12 14.34 -11.82
CA ASN A 206 -9.21 15.23 -12.96
C ASN A 206 -7.81 15.69 -13.43
N PRO A 207 -7.03 14.80 -14.07
CA PRO A 207 -5.63 15.08 -14.44
C PRO A 207 -5.46 16.16 -15.52
N ASP A 208 -6.55 16.61 -16.13
CA ASP A 208 -6.58 17.71 -17.11
C ASP A 208 -6.95 19.06 -16.48
N HIS A 209 -7.32 19.10 -15.20
CA HIS A 209 -7.62 20.35 -14.53
C HIS A 209 -6.36 21.19 -14.30
N THR A 210 -6.48 22.47 -14.60
CA THR A 210 -5.51 23.47 -14.13
C THR A 210 -5.50 23.53 -12.60
N GLY A 211 -4.41 24.00 -12.00
CA GLY A 211 -4.37 24.15 -10.55
C GLY A 211 -5.48 25.06 -10.02
N ARG A 212 -5.83 26.12 -10.76
CA ARG A 212 -6.95 27.00 -10.45
C ARG A 212 -8.28 26.24 -10.42
N GLN A 213 -8.56 25.42 -11.45
CA GLN A 213 -9.78 24.62 -11.49
C GLN A 213 -9.84 23.65 -10.31
N ALA A 214 -8.74 22.98 -9.98
CA ALA A 214 -8.67 22.07 -8.85
C ALA A 214 -8.88 22.79 -7.50
N ILE A 215 -8.21 23.93 -7.28
CA ILE A 215 -8.37 24.75 -6.07
C ILE A 215 -9.82 25.23 -5.92
N THR A 216 -10.41 25.76 -7.00
CA THR A 216 -11.80 26.25 -6.99
C THR A 216 -12.79 25.11 -6.74
N ALA A 217 -12.57 23.91 -7.30
CA ALA A 217 -13.41 22.74 -7.08
C ALA A 217 -13.41 22.34 -5.61
N VAL A 218 -12.23 22.23 -4.99
CA VAL A 218 -12.10 21.90 -3.56
C VAL A 218 -12.69 22.98 -2.67
N ALA A 219 -12.48 24.26 -2.99
CA ALA A 219 -13.04 25.38 -2.25
C ALA A 219 -14.58 25.32 -2.21
N ARG A 220 -15.20 25.02 -3.36
CA ARG A 220 -16.65 24.84 -3.47
C ARG A 220 -17.14 23.63 -2.69
N ALA A 221 -16.45 22.50 -2.78
CA ALA A 221 -16.81 21.28 -2.05
C ALA A 221 -16.81 21.48 -0.52
N ASN A 222 -15.94 22.37 -0.02
CA ASN A 222 -15.85 22.71 1.40
C ASN A 222 -16.71 23.94 1.80
N GLY A 223 -17.53 24.47 0.88
CA GLY A 223 -18.43 25.59 1.16
C GLY A 223 -17.73 26.92 1.44
N HIS A 224 -16.53 27.14 0.89
CA HIS A 224 -15.78 28.38 1.11
C HIS A 224 -16.52 29.59 0.50
N PRO A 225 -16.71 30.70 1.25
CA PRO A 225 -17.55 31.83 0.82
C PRO A 225 -16.97 32.62 -0.36
N ASP A 226 -15.65 32.55 -0.56
CA ASP A 226 -14.96 33.13 -1.71
C ASP A 226 -13.93 32.13 -2.26
N PRO A 227 -14.29 31.36 -3.30
CA PRO A 227 -13.39 30.40 -3.93
C PRO A 227 -12.19 31.05 -4.62
N ASP A 228 -12.33 32.29 -5.11
CA ASP A 228 -11.27 32.99 -5.84
C ASP A 228 -10.23 33.55 -4.87
N ALA A 229 -10.64 33.98 -3.68
CA ALA A 229 -9.72 34.32 -2.59
C ALA A 229 -8.85 33.14 -2.12
N MET A 230 -9.27 31.90 -2.40
CA MET A 230 -8.49 30.70 -2.05
C MET A 230 -7.31 30.47 -3.00
N VAL A 231 -7.29 31.11 -4.17
CA VAL A 231 -6.25 30.87 -5.20
C VAL A 231 -4.85 31.17 -4.67
N GLU A 232 -4.65 32.24 -3.89
CA GLU A 232 -3.33 32.54 -3.32
C GLU A 232 -2.85 31.46 -2.35
N ALA A 233 -3.74 30.97 -1.49
CA ALA A 233 -3.42 29.90 -0.55
C ALA A 233 -3.16 28.57 -1.28
N GLY A 234 -3.97 28.25 -2.28
CA GLY A 234 -3.78 27.09 -3.14
C GLY A 234 -2.49 27.17 -3.95
N THR A 235 -2.10 28.35 -4.43
CA THR A 235 -0.83 28.57 -5.14
C THR A 235 0.36 28.24 -4.25
N ARG A 236 0.36 28.73 -2.99
CA ARG A 236 1.40 28.40 -2.02
C ARG A 236 1.43 26.90 -1.71
N LEU A 237 0.26 26.26 -1.62
CA LEU A 237 0.16 24.82 -1.38
C LEU A 237 0.75 24.02 -2.55
N LEU A 238 0.38 24.33 -3.80
CA LEU A 238 0.94 23.70 -5.00
C LEU A 238 2.46 23.87 -5.07
N GLY A 239 2.97 25.06 -4.75
CA GLY A 239 4.41 25.32 -4.65
C GLY A 239 5.10 24.43 -3.61
N GLY A 240 4.54 24.30 -2.41
CA GLY A 240 5.09 23.45 -1.36
C GLY A 240 4.97 21.94 -1.66
N LEU A 241 3.99 21.52 -2.46
CA LEU A 241 3.91 20.15 -2.99
C LEU A 241 4.98 19.91 -4.06
N ARG A 242 5.29 20.92 -4.88
CA ARG A 242 6.38 20.85 -5.87
C ARG A 242 7.76 20.74 -5.21
N GLU A 243 8.01 21.49 -4.14
CA GLU A 243 9.27 21.41 -3.38
C GLU A 243 9.53 20.01 -2.77
N ARG A 244 8.51 19.17 -2.69
CA ARG A 244 8.57 17.81 -2.15
C ARG A 244 8.46 16.73 -3.22
N ASP A 245 8.54 17.09 -4.50
CA ASP A 245 8.36 16.17 -5.63
C ASP A 245 7.00 15.45 -5.65
N VAL A 246 5.99 16.00 -4.95
CA VAL A 246 4.60 15.51 -5.02
C VAL A 246 3.93 16.00 -6.29
N ILE A 247 4.26 17.22 -6.72
CA ILE A 247 3.93 17.77 -8.03
C ILE A 247 5.25 18.01 -8.76
N LEU A 248 5.39 17.45 -9.96
CA LEU A 248 6.66 17.48 -10.70
C LEU A 248 6.86 18.77 -11.49
N GLY A 249 5.77 19.49 -11.76
CA GLY A 249 5.74 20.70 -12.59
C GLY A 249 4.37 20.88 -13.23
N ALA A 250 4.30 21.71 -14.27
CA ALA A 250 3.12 21.79 -15.14
C ALA A 250 3.32 20.93 -16.39
N ARG A 251 2.23 20.46 -16.99
CA ARG A 251 2.27 19.74 -18.26
C ARG A 251 2.88 20.66 -19.34
N PRO A 252 3.86 20.19 -20.13
CA PRO A 252 4.41 20.98 -21.23
C PRO A 252 3.33 21.34 -22.24
N ASP A 253 3.41 22.54 -22.82
CA ASP A 253 2.58 22.91 -23.96
C ASP A 253 2.88 21.98 -25.16
N PRO A 254 1.85 21.55 -25.91
CA PRO A 254 1.99 20.64 -27.05
C PRO A 254 2.73 21.23 -28.25
#